data_AF-A0A8T4BQ94-F1
#
_entry.id   AF-A0A8T4BQ94-F1
#
_cell.length_a   1.000
_cell.length_b   1.000
_cell.length_c   1.000
_cell.angle_alpha   90.00
_cell.angle_beta   90.00
_cell.angle_gamma   90.00
#
_symmetry.space_group_name_H-M   'P 1'
#
loop_
_entity.id
_entity.type
_entity.pdbx_description
1 polymer ?
#
loop_
_entity_poly.entity_id
_entity_poly.type
_entity_poly.pdbx_seq_one_letter_code
_entity_poly.pdbx_strand_id
1 'polypeptide(L)'
;MFDKLRNAFSNAAKSLGEKELNEKDVEDILFELEISLLESDVATEVIDSIKSDLKEKLIGSKVDKNGIEKFVKDSLISSISALFDEAGEYNLFEKINEKKKQEQPFLILFVGINGTGKTTSLAKVAYLLKEAKYSVVVAASDTFRAGAIEQLKEHTNRLNLKLVAQNYNSDPAAVARDAVLYAKSHKTDVVLIDTAGRMQTSENLMQQIEKITKVVNPDMKIFVGDSLAGNDTVNQAREFHAHVKFDASILTKSDADARGGAALSIVKVTSTPVIYVGVGQEYTDLKPFDKELFLETVFGSLDNVEIAKTEPTPEPEPTPEPTPEPTPEPTPEPTPEPEPTPEPTPEPEPTPEPTPEPTPEPTPEPTPEPTPEPTPEPTPEPTPEPTPEPTQTS
;
A
#
# COMPACT_ATOMS: atom_id res chain seq x y z
N MET A 1 -7.90 -13.13 -17.16
CA MET A 1 -7.10 -12.25 -16.27
C MET A 1 -5.60 -12.37 -16.52
N PHE A 2 -5.11 -13.43 -17.19
CA PHE A 2 -3.67 -13.58 -17.48
C PHE A 2 -3.44 -14.09 -18.90
N ASP A 3 -4.41 -13.92 -19.80
CA ASP A 3 -4.38 -14.57 -21.11
C ASP A 3 -3.21 -14.11 -21.98
N LYS A 4 -2.81 -12.83 -21.87
CA LYS A 4 -1.62 -12.31 -22.57
C LYS A 4 -0.34 -12.92 -22.01
N LEU A 5 -0.18 -12.92 -20.69
CA LEU A 5 0.99 -13.49 -20.03
C LEU A 5 1.08 -15.02 -20.24
N ARG A 6 -0.07 -15.71 -20.27
CA ARG A 6 -0.15 -17.12 -20.63
C ARG A 6 0.26 -17.38 -22.07
N ASN A 7 -0.22 -16.56 -23.00
CA ASN A 7 0.14 -16.68 -24.41
C ASN A 7 1.63 -16.38 -24.62
N ALA A 8 2.17 -15.38 -23.94
CA ALA A 8 3.60 -15.03 -23.92
C ALA A 8 4.47 -16.27 -23.62
N PHE A 9 4.20 -16.88 -22.47
CA PHE A 9 4.97 -18.01 -21.99
C PHE A 9 4.72 -19.29 -22.81
N SER A 10 3.48 -19.54 -23.24
CA SER A 10 3.18 -20.70 -24.09
C SER A 10 3.84 -20.59 -25.47
N ASN A 11 3.89 -19.40 -26.08
CA ASN A 11 4.54 -19.20 -27.37
C ASN A 11 6.06 -19.37 -27.25
N ALA A 12 6.68 -18.79 -26.22
CA ALA A 12 8.10 -18.96 -25.96
C ALA A 12 8.47 -20.45 -25.77
N ALA A 13 7.66 -21.17 -24.98
CA ALA A 13 7.86 -22.60 -24.75
C ALA A 13 7.73 -23.43 -26.04
N LYS A 14 6.73 -23.16 -26.90
CA LYS A 14 6.56 -23.86 -28.19
C LYS A 14 7.68 -23.58 -29.17
N SER A 15 8.12 -22.33 -29.27
CA SER A 15 9.19 -21.93 -30.19
C SER A 15 10.52 -22.60 -29.84
N LEU A 16 10.79 -22.80 -28.54
CA LEU A 16 11.96 -23.56 -28.07
C LEU A 16 11.85 -25.07 -28.37
N GLY A 17 10.61 -25.57 -28.51
CA GLY A 17 10.18 -26.92 -28.93
C GLY A 17 10.86 -27.52 -30.16
N GLU A 18 10.92 -26.72 -31.22
CA GLU A 18 10.92 -27.25 -32.57
C GLU A 18 12.33 -27.43 -33.19
N LYS A 19 13.41 -26.99 -32.52
CA LYS A 19 14.78 -26.94 -33.11
C LYS A 19 15.89 -27.44 -32.19
N GLU A 20 17.00 -27.92 -32.77
CA GLU A 20 18.29 -27.97 -32.06
C GLU A 20 18.74 -26.52 -31.84
N LEU A 21 18.64 -26.03 -30.61
CA LEU A 21 18.87 -24.63 -30.30
C LEU A 21 20.35 -24.29 -30.37
N ASN A 22 20.71 -23.44 -31.33
CA ASN A 22 21.95 -22.66 -31.24
C ASN A 22 21.68 -21.39 -30.40
N GLU A 23 22.75 -20.70 -29.99
CA GLU A 23 22.66 -19.50 -29.14
C GLU A 23 21.77 -18.40 -29.75
N LYS A 24 21.73 -18.30 -31.09
CA LYS A 24 20.90 -17.34 -31.81
C LYS A 24 19.41 -17.68 -31.76
N ASP A 25 19.05 -18.96 -31.91
CA ASP A 25 17.65 -19.40 -31.78
C ASP A 25 17.12 -19.13 -30.36
N VAL A 26 17.95 -19.30 -29.33
CA VAL A 26 17.57 -18.96 -27.94
C VAL A 26 17.34 -17.46 -27.78
N GLU A 27 18.21 -16.63 -28.36
CA GLU A 27 18.08 -15.17 -28.28
C GLU A 27 16.79 -14.64 -28.94
N ASP A 28 16.45 -15.15 -30.13
CA ASP A 28 15.21 -14.76 -30.83
C ASP A 28 13.96 -15.07 -29.97
N ILE A 29 13.97 -16.19 -29.25
CA ILE A 29 12.82 -16.60 -28.43
C ILE A 29 12.76 -15.81 -27.12
N LEU A 30 13.90 -15.52 -26.50
CA LEU A 30 13.96 -14.64 -25.34
C LEU A 30 13.53 -13.22 -25.69
N PHE A 31 13.72 -12.78 -26.94
CA PHE A 31 13.23 -11.49 -27.43
C PHE A 31 11.71 -11.49 -27.65
N GLU A 32 11.13 -12.56 -28.20
CA GLU A 32 9.66 -12.70 -28.28
C GLU A 32 9.02 -12.74 -26.89
N LEU A 33 9.66 -13.44 -25.94
CA LEU A 33 9.23 -13.47 -24.55
C LEU A 33 9.27 -12.07 -23.93
N GLU A 34 10.35 -11.31 -24.15
CA GLU A 34 10.49 -9.93 -23.69
C GLU A 34 9.33 -9.04 -24.15
N ILE A 35 9.03 -9.04 -25.45
CA ILE A 35 7.92 -8.25 -26.00
C ILE A 35 6.61 -8.62 -25.31
N SER A 36 6.36 -9.91 -25.14
CA SER A 36 5.11 -10.40 -24.57
C SER A 36 4.98 -10.07 -23.07
N LEU A 37 6.09 -10.04 -22.33
CA LEU A 37 6.13 -9.60 -20.94
C LEU A 37 5.94 -8.09 -20.82
N LEU A 38 6.53 -7.29 -21.72
CA LEU A 38 6.32 -5.85 -21.79
C LEU A 38 4.84 -5.52 -22.05
N GLU A 39 4.18 -6.24 -22.97
CA GLU A 39 2.74 -6.11 -23.24
C GLU A 39 1.84 -6.50 -22.06
N SER A 40 2.40 -7.25 -21.10
CA SER A 40 1.74 -7.70 -19.88
C SER A 40 2.09 -6.81 -18.67
N ASP A 41 2.64 -5.61 -18.90
CA ASP A 41 3.04 -4.64 -17.87
C ASP A 41 4.00 -5.23 -16.82
N VAL A 42 4.87 -6.16 -17.25
CA VAL A 42 5.99 -6.63 -16.43
C VAL A 42 7.13 -5.62 -16.55
N ALA A 43 7.72 -5.23 -15.42
CA ALA A 43 8.81 -4.26 -15.41
C ALA A 43 10.06 -4.83 -16.10
N THR A 44 10.79 -3.97 -16.83
CA THR A 44 11.97 -4.38 -17.62
C THR A 44 13.00 -5.13 -16.78
N GLU A 45 13.26 -4.72 -15.53
CA GLU A 45 14.23 -5.40 -14.68
C GLU A 45 13.81 -6.83 -14.29
N VAL A 46 12.50 -7.08 -14.22
CA VAL A 46 11.94 -8.43 -14.00
C VAL A 46 12.16 -9.26 -15.25
N ILE A 47 11.90 -8.68 -16.42
CA ILE A 47 12.09 -9.33 -17.72
C ILE A 47 13.56 -9.71 -17.91
N ASP A 48 14.47 -8.79 -17.63
CA ASP A 48 15.91 -9.02 -17.71
C ASP A 48 16.35 -10.14 -16.76
N SER A 49 15.84 -10.16 -15.52
CA SER A 49 16.09 -11.23 -14.56
C SER A 49 15.61 -12.58 -15.10
N ILE A 50 14.38 -12.65 -15.62
CA ILE A 50 13.81 -13.89 -16.17
C ILE A 50 14.62 -14.38 -17.38
N LYS A 51 15.00 -13.47 -18.29
CA LYS A 51 15.80 -13.80 -19.48
C LYS A 51 17.19 -14.32 -19.10
N SER A 52 17.83 -13.69 -18.11
CA SER A 52 19.14 -14.12 -17.61
C SER A 52 19.06 -15.54 -17.03
N ASP A 53 18.10 -15.79 -16.15
CA ASP A 53 17.89 -17.09 -15.52
C ASP A 53 17.60 -18.19 -16.55
N LEU A 54 16.77 -17.88 -17.56
CA LEU A 54 16.46 -18.82 -18.63
C LEU A 54 17.65 -19.08 -19.53
N LYS A 55 18.41 -18.03 -19.92
CA LYS A 55 19.59 -18.18 -20.76
C LYS A 55 20.62 -19.09 -20.08
N GLU A 56 20.83 -18.94 -18.78
CA GLU A 56 21.72 -19.81 -18.00
C GLU A 56 21.21 -21.26 -17.93
N LYS A 57 19.91 -21.47 -17.71
CA LYS A 57 19.30 -22.82 -17.65
C LYS A 57 19.26 -23.53 -19.00
N LEU A 58 19.15 -22.80 -20.11
CA LEU A 58 19.03 -23.34 -21.47
C LEU A 58 20.38 -23.60 -22.15
N ILE A 59 21.40 -22.80 -21.84
CA ILE A 59 22.74 -22.98 -22.41
C ILE A 59 23.42 -24.19 -21.75
N GLY A 60 23.56 -25.28 -22.50
CA GLY A 60 24.26 -26.49 -22.07
C GLY A 60 23.34 -27.64 -21.62
N SER A 61 22.04 -27.41 -21.49
CA SER A 61 21.06 -28.46 -21.22
C SER A 61 20.78 -29.29 -22.48
N LYS A 62 21.02 -30.61 -22.41
CA LYS A 62 20.62 -31.58 -23.44
C LYS A 62 19.14 -31.92 -23.25
N VAL A 63 18.25 -31.08 -23.76
CA VAL A 63 16.80 -31.32 -23.68
C VAL A 63 16.33 -32.02 -24.95
N ASP A 64 15.50 -33.04 -24.79
CA ASP A 64 14.86 -33.75 -25.90
C ASP A 64 13.87 -32.81 -26.61
N LYS A 65 13.77 -32.86 -27.95
CA LYS A 65 12.89 -31.95 -28.73
C LYS A 65 11.42 -31.99 -28.28
N ASN A 66 10.97 -33.15 -27.81
CA ASN A 66 9.59 -33.33 -27.34
C ASN A 66 9.37 -32.85 -25.89
N GLY A 67 10.43 -32.49 -25.16
CA GLY A 67 10.38 -32.09 -23.75
C GLY A 67 10.77 -30.64 -23.48
N ILE A 68 11.23 -29.91 -24.49
CA ILE A 68 11.78 -28.57 -24.29
C ILE A 68 10.73 -27.48 -24.04
N GLU A 69 9.52 -27.60 -24.62
CA GLU A 69 8.37 -26.76 -24.25
C GLU A 69 8.06 -26.89 -22.75
N LYS A 70 7.99 -28.14 -22.27
CA LYS A 70 7.79 -28.43 -20.85
C LYS A 70 8.95 -27.88 -20.01
N PHE A 71 10.19 -28.13 -20.40
CA PHE A 71 11.38 -27.65 -19.66
C PHE A 71 11.40 -26.13 -19.49
N VAL A 72 11.08 -25.39 -20.55
CA VAL A 72 11.03 -23.92 -20.53
C VAL A 72 9.91 -23.43 -19.62
N LYS A 73 8.72 -24.02 -19.76
CA LYS A 73 7.57 -23.72 -18.91
C LYS A 73 7.90 -23.97 -17.43
N ASP A 74 8.47 -25.12 -17.11
CA ASP A 74 8.85 -25.50 -15.75
C ASP A 74 9.95 -24.58 -15.20
N SER A 75 10.92 -24.21 -16.05
CA SER A 75 12.00 -23.28 -15.69
C SER A 75 11.47 -21.88 -15.36
N LEU A 76 10.51 -21.38 -16.14
CA LEU A 76 9.82 -20.11 -15.92
C LEU A 76 9.00 -20.12 -14.63
N ILE A 77 8.17 -21.15 -14.44
CA ILE A 77 7.37 -21.32 -13.22
C ILE A 77 8.29 -21.34 -12.00
N SER A 78 9.39 -22.09 -12.07
CA SER A 78 10.35 -22.18 -10.97
C SER A 78 11.02 -20.84 -10.68
N SER A 79 11.45 -20.11 -11.71
CA SER A 79 12.05 -18.78 -11.54
C SER A 79 11.06 -17.77 -10.93
N ILE A 80 9.81 -17.75 -11.40
CA ILE A 80 8.79 -16.84 -10.85
C ILE A 80 8.36 -17.25 -9.44
N SER A 81 8.21 -18.55 -9.18
CA SER A 81 7.91 -19.06 -7.83
C SER A 81 8.99 -18.65 -6.85
N ALA A 82 10.26 -18.78 -7.23
CA ALA A 82 11.38 -18.37 -6.39
C ALA A 82 11.32 -16.87 -6.04
N LEU A 83 10.88 -16.01 -6.95
CA LEU A 83 10.71 -14.57 -6.65
C LEU A 83 9.65 -14.33 -5.57
N PHE A 84 8.55 -15.07 -5.58
CA PHE A 84 7.54 -14.98 -4.51
C PHE A 84 8.04 -15.58 -3.20
N ASP A 85 8.77 -16.70 -3.25
CA ASP A 85 9.35 -17.35 -2.07
C ASP A 85 10.40 -16.47 -1.38
N GLU A 86 11.26 -15.78 -2.16
CA GLU A 86 12.26 -14.84 -1.66
C GLU A 86 11.65 -13.65 -0.92
N ALA A 87 10.47 -13.18 -1.36
CA ALA A 87 9.74 -12.13 -0.66
C ALA A 87 9.12 -12.62 0.66
N GLY A 88 9.05 -13.93 0.85
CA GLY A 88 8.55 -14.57 2.06
C GLY A 88 7.03 -14.59 2.17
N GLU A 89 6.54 -15.17 3.26
CA GLU A 89 5.12 -15.23 3.57
C GLU A 89 4.82 -14.38 4.81
N TYR A 90 3.66 -13.73 4.83
CA TYR A 90 3.24 -12.91 5.96
C TYR A 90 1.85 -13.32 6.44
N ASN A 91 1.81 -14.04 7.56
CA ASN A 91 0.55 -14.39 8.21
C ASN A 91 0.10 -13.27 9.16
N LEU A 92 -0.83 -12.44 8.68
CA LEU A 92 -1.36 -11.30 9.44
C LEU A 92 -1.96 -11.71 10.80
N PHE A 93 -2.70 -12.82 10.85
CA PHE A 93 -3.38 -13.26 12.07
C PHE A 93 -2.40 -13.76 13.14
N GLU A 94 -1.35 -14.46 12.71
CA GLU A 94 -0.28 -14.92 13.61
C GLU A 94 0.41 -13.73 14.29
N LYS A 95 0.79 -12.71 13.50
CA LYS A 95 1.46 -11.51 14.01
C LYS A 95 0.58 -10.69 14.95
N ILE A 96 -0.72 -10.59 14.65
CA ILE A 96 -1.68 -9.97 15.58
C ILE A 96 -1.76 -10.77 16.89
N ASN A 97 -1.80 -12.10 16.82
CA ASN A 97 -1.86 -12.94 18.02
C ASN A 97 -0.58 -12.87 18.87
N GLU A 98 0.59 -12.74 18.25
CA GLU A 98 1.86 -12.51 18.96
C GLU A 98 1.81 -11.22 19.79
N LYS A 99 1.36 -10.09 19.20
CA LYS A 99 1.20 -8.83 19.92
C LYS A 99 0.12 -8.87 20.99
N LYS A 100 -1.00 -9.54 20.70
CA LYS A 100 -2.10 -9.74 21.65
C LYS A 100 -1.64 -10.48 22.91
N LYS A 101 -0.76 -11.49 22.78
CA LYS A 101 -0.16 -12.19 23.94
C LYS A 101 0.68 -11.28 24.83
N GLN A 102 1.24 -10.21 24.27
CA GLN A 102 2.00 -9.19 24.99
C GLN A 102 1.12 -8.05 25.53
N GLU A 103 -0.22 -8.20 25.43
CA GLU A 103 -1.20 -7.16 25.77
C GLU A 103 -0.98 -5.83 25.03
N GLN A 104 -0.45 -5.89 23.81
CA GLN A 104 -0.23 -4.72 22.95
C GLN A 104 -1.13 -4.77 21.71
N PRO A 105 -1.66 -3.62 21.25
CA PRO A 105 -2.34 -3.55 19.96
C PRO A 105 -1.34 -3.75 18.81
N PHE A 106 -1.76 -4.45 17.77
CA PHE A 106 -1.04 -4.56 16.50
C PHE A 106 -1.34 -3.35 15.61
N LEU A 107 -0.31 -2.64 15.15
CA LEU A 107 -0.46 -1.37 14.44
C LEU A 107 -0.20 -1.53 12.93
N ILE A 108 -1.20 -1.22 12.10
CA ILE A 108 -1.12 -1.35 10.63
C ILE A 108 -1.25 0.02 9.97
N LEU A 109 -0.21 0.44 9.25
CA LEU A 109 -0.16 1.68 8.48
C LEU A 109 -0.41 1.42 6.99
N PHE A 110 -1.43 2.02 6.41
CA PHE A 110 -1.73 1.90 4.97
C PHE A 110 -1.14 3.07 4.21
N VAL A 111 -0.30 2.80 3.21
CA VAL A 111 0.38 3.80 2.39
C VAL A 111 0.11 3.58 0.91
N GLY A 112 0.34 4.60 0.08
CA GLY A 112 0.07 4.55 -1.35
C GLY A 112 -0.64 5.79 -1.87
N ILE A 113 -0.90 5.82 -3.17
CA ILE A 113 -1.26 7.06 -3.88
C ILE A 113 -2.77 7.31 -3.91
N ASN A 114 -3.21 8.47 -4.39
CA ASN A 114 -4.64 8.71 -4.57
C ASN A 114 -5.25 7.76 -5.61
N GLY A 115 -6.45 7.27 -5.33
CA GLY A 115 -7.20 6.45 -6.29
C GLY A 115 -6.79 4.97 -6.37
N THR A 116 -5.79 4.53 -5.59
CA THR A 116 -5.40 3.10 -5.49
C THR A 116 -6.30 2.27 -4.58
N GLY A 117 -7.28 2.89 -3.92
CA GLY A 117 -8.22 2.18 -3.05
C GLY A 117 -7.74 1.94 -1.62
N LYS A 118 -6.84 2.78 -1.07
CA LYS A 118 -6.36 2.70 0.34
C LYS A 118 -7.50 2.62 1.37
N THR A 119 -8.33 3.65 1.46
CA THR A 119 -9.43 3.75 2.44
C THR A 119 -10.38 2.54 2.32
N THR A 120 -10.69 2.12 1.09
CA THR A 120 -11.53 0.94 0.83
C THR A 120 -10.82 -0.35 1.26
N SER A 121 -9.54 -0.52 0.95
CA SER A 121 -8.75 -1.70 1.33
C SER A 121 -8.60 -1.80 2.85
N LEU A 122 -8.39 -0.67 3.54
CA LEU A 122 -8.41 -0.61 4.99
C LEU A 122 -9.77 -1.06 5.53
N ALA A 123 -10.88 -0.57 4.97
CA ALA A 123 -12.22 -1.00 5.40
C ALA A 123 -12.46 -2.50 5.18
N LYS A 124 -11.95 -3.07 4.08
CA LYS A 124 -11.98 -4.52 3.81
C LYS A 124 -11.15 -5.31 4.83
N VAL A 125 -9.94 -4.86 5.15
CA VAL A 125 -9.11 -5.46 6.20
C VAL A 125 -9.81 -5.36 7.57
N ALA A 126 -10.42 -4.21 7.87
CA ALA A 126 -11.18 -4.01 9.11
C ALA A 126 -12.36 -5.00 9.21
N TYR A 127 -13.07 -5.23 8.11
CA TYR A 127 -14.13 -6.25 8.04
C TYR A 127 -13.58 -7.66 8.26
N LEU A 128 -12.50 -8.04 7.56
CA LEU A 128 -11.83 -9.34 7.71
C LEU A 128 -11.44 -9.61 9.18
N LEU A 129 -10.81 -8.63 9.83
CA LEU A 129 -10.40 -8.73 11.23
C LEU A 129 -11.59 -8.83 12.19
N LYS A 130 -12.65 -8.08 11.94
CA LYS A 130 -13.89 -8.13 12.72
C LYS A 130 -14.58 -9.48 12.61
N GLU A 131 -14.65 -10.05 11.41
CA GLU A 131 -15.22 -11.39 11.20
C GLU A 131 -14.41 -12.46 11.95
N ALA A 132 -13.09 -12.30 11.97
CA ALA A 132 -12.17 -13.10 12.79
C ALA A 132 -12.18 -12.77 14.30
N LYS A 133 -13.12 -11.93 14.76
CA LYS A 133 -13.36 -11.56 16.17
C LYS A 133 -12.25 -10.74 16.84
N TYR A 134 -11.41 -10.06 16.06
CA TYR A 134 -10.53 -9.04 16.59
C TYR A 134 -11.28 -7.73 16.81
N SER A 135 -10.95 -7.05 17.91
CA SER A 135 -11.38 -5.68 18.16
C SER A 135 -10.48 -4.71 17.38
N VAL A 136 -11.10 -3.74 16.69
CA VAL A 136 -10.40 -2.84 15.77
C VAL A 136 -10.76 -1.38 16.05
N VAL A 137 -9.76 -0.52 16.10
CA VAL A 137 -9.90 0.94 16.05
C VAL A 137 -9.24 1.48 14.79
N VAL A 138 -9.81 2.52 14.22
CA VAL A 138 -9.35 3.11 12.97
C VAL A 138 -8.94 4.57 13.19
N ALA A 139 -7.81 4.98 12.63
CA ALA A 139 -7.30 6.35 12.65
C ALA A 139 -7.47 7.02 11.28
N ALA A 140 -8.15 8.16 11.24
CA ALA A 140 -8.30 9.00 10.04
C ALA A 140 -7.10 9.95 9.88
N SER A 141 -5.94 9.42 9.54
CA SER A 141 -4.70 10.20 9.35
C SER A 141 -4.61 10.88 7.97
N ASP A 142 -5.59 10.71 7.07
CA ASP A 142 -5.78 11.58 5.90
C ASP A 142 -6.51 12.88 6.31
N THR A 143 -5.78 13.81 6.91
CA THR A 143 -6.35 15.05 7.46
C THR A 143 -6.43 16.19 6.43
N PHE A 144 -5.91 15.99 5.21
CA PHE A 144 -5.79 17.05 4.20
C PHE A 144 -6.75 16.87 3.02
N ARG A 145 -7.12 15.64 2.67
CA ARG A 145 -8.03 15.39 1.54
C ARG A 145 -9.48 15.61 1.99
N ALA A 146 -10.15 16.59 1.39
CA ALA A 146 -11.55 16.85 1.64
C ALA A 146 -12.40 15.59 1.39
N GLY A 147 -13.29 15.26 2.32
CA GLY A 147 -14.16 14.09 2.26
C GLY A 147 -13.52 12.77 2.71
N ALA A 148 -12.21 12.72 2.96
CA ALA A 148 -11.53 11.47 3.35
C ALA A 148 -11.96 11.00 4.75
N ILE A 149 -12.09 11.94 5.69
CA ILE A 149 -12.56 11.63 7.04
C ILE A 149 -14.01 11.14 7.02
N GLU A 150 -14.89 11.77 6.22
CA GLU A 150 -16.29 11.36 6.11
C GLU A 150 -16.43 10.00 5.41
N GLN A 151 -15.65 9.73 4.36
CA GLN A 151 -15.61 8.43 3.69
C GLN A 151 -15.24 7.32 4.70
N LEU A 152 -14.17 7.54 5.47
CA LEU A 152 -13.73 6.56 6.47
C LEU A 152 -14.72 6.45 7.64
N LYS A 153 -15.37 7.55 8.01
CA LYS A 153 -16.46 7.57 9.00
C LYS A 153 -17.66 6.75 8.56
N GLU A 154 -18.01 6.80 7.28
CA GLU A 154 -19.09 5.97 6.75
C GLU A 154 -18.75 4.48 6.85
N HIS A 155 -17.54 4.08 6.44
CA HIS A 155 -17.09 2.69 6.57
C HIS A 155 -17.09 2.22 8.02
N THR A 156 -16.51 3.00 8.93
CA THR A 156 -16.44 2.66 10.36
C THR A 156 -17.82 2.59 11.01
N ASN A 157 -18.75 3.48 10.66
CA ASN A 157 -20.14 3.39 11.12
C ASN A 157 -20.83 2.11 10.62
N ARG A 158 -20.71 1.78 9.33
CA ARG A 158 -21.27 0.54 8.74
C ARG A 158 -20.71 -0.71 9.41
N LEU A 159 -19.42 -0.68 9.74
CA LEU A 159 -18.72 -1.77 10.43
C LEU A 159 -18.86 -1.73 11.96
N ASN A 160 -19.53 -0.73 12.53
CA ASN A 160 -19.64 -0.49 13.97
C ASN A 160 -18.25 -0.51 14.67
N LEU A 161 -17.30 0.23 14.11
CA LEU A 161 -15.93 0.36 14.61
C LEU A 161 -15.68 1.74 15.19
N LYS A 162 -14.77 1.83 16.16
CA LYS A 162 -14.34 3.13 16.68
C LYS A 162 -13.47 3.83 15.64
N LEU A 163 -13.85 5.06 15.27
CA LEU A 163 -13.01 6.00 14.55
C LEU A 163 -12.36 7.00 15.52
N VAL A 164 -11.07 7.22 15.34
CA VAL A 164 -10.30 8.33 15.89
C VAL A 164 -9.99 9.29 14.74
N ALA A 165 -10.49 10.51 14.85
CA ALA A 165 -10.32 11.57 13.88
C ALA A 165 -10.19 12.90 14.62
N GLN A 166 -9.42 13.83 14.05
CA GLN A 166 -9.36 15.22 14.47
C GLN A 166 -9.91 16.12 13.36
N ASN A 167 -9.81 17.44 13.53
CA ASN A 167 -10.22 18.40 12.51
C ASN A 167 -9.35 18.28 11.24
N TYR A 168 -9.89 18.72 10.11
CA TYR A 168 -9.10 18.92 8.90
C TYR A 168 -7.86 19.79 9.16
N ASN A 169 -6.76 19.51 8.45
CA ASN A 169 -5.43 20.12 8.60
C ASN A 169 -4.74 19.86 9.95
N SER A 170 -5.27 18.96 10.79
CA SER A 170 -4.55 18.49 11.97
C SER A 170 -3.35 17.61 11.58
N ASP A 171 -2.39 17.45 12.48
CA ASP A 171 -1.21 16.61 12.27
C ASP A 171 -1.59 15.11 12.14
N PRO A 172 -1.37 14.45 10.98
CA PRO A 172 -1.67 13.04 10.79
C PRO A 172 -1.07 12.10 11.85
N ALA A 173 0.14 12.43 12.32
CA ALA A 173 0.85 11.66 13.32
C ALA A 173 0.20 11.77 14.72
N ALA A 174 -0.40 12.92 15.03
CA ALA A 174 -1.17 13.10 16.26
C ALA A 174 -2.44 12.25 16.26
N VAL A 175 -3.18 12.20 15.13
CA VAL A 175 -4.37 11.34 14.99
C VAL A 175 -4.01 9.87 15.17
N ALA A 176 -2.92 9.42 14.54
CA ALA A 176 -2.43 8.05 14.68
C ALA A 176 -2.04 7.73 16.12
N ARG A 177 -1.33 8.64 16.80
CA ARG A 177 -0.95 8.51 18.21
C ARG A 177 -2.17 8.39 19.13
N ASP A 178 -3.19 9.22 18.92
CA ASP A 178 -4.42 9.19 19.71
C ASP A 178 -5.15 7.84 19.54
N ALA A 179 -5.13 7.26 18.35
CA ALA A 179 -5.69 5.92 18.12
C ALA A 179 -4.93 4.82 18.85
N VAL A 180 -3.60 4.90 18.90
CA VAL A 180 -2.76 3.98 19.69
C VAL A 180 -3.07 4.12 21.19
N LEU A 181 -3.19 5.33 21.72
CA LEU A 181 -3.54 5.57 23.12
C LEU A 181 -4.94 5.05 23.45
N TYR A 182 -5.90 5.25 22.55
CA TYR A 182 -7.24 4.67 22.67
C TYR A 182 -7.16 3.14 22.72
N ALA A 183 -6.45 2.51 21.77
CA ALA A 183 -6.34 1.06 21.70
C ALA A 183 -5.72 0.46 22.97
N LYS A 184 -4.65 1.07 23.50
CA LYS A 184 -4.01 0.64 24.75
C LYS A 184 -4.96 0.76 25.94
N SER A 185 -5.68 1.87 26.08
CA SER A 185 -6.62 2.08 27.19
C SER A 185 -7.87 1.18 27.12
N HIS A 186 -8.28 0.78 25.91
CA HIS A 186 -9.47 -0.06 25.69
C HIS A 186 -9.14 -1.52 25.39
N LYS A 187 -7.87 -1.93 25.51
CA LYS A 187 -7.37 -3.29 25.18
C LYS A 187 -7.84 -3.77 23.79
N THR A 188 -7.81 -2.87 22.81
CA THR A 188 -8.15 -3.18 21.42
C THR A 188 -7.02 -3.95 20.76
N ASP A 189 -7.35 -4.96 19.95
CA ASP A 189 -6.36 -5.85 19.35
C ASP A 189 -5.58 -5.20 18.21
N VAL A 190 -6.24 -4.37 17.39
CA VAL A 190 -5.65 -3.81 16.15
C VAL A 190 -5.97 -2.33 15.99
N VAL A 191 -4.98 -1.56 15.53
CA VAL A 191 -5.13 -0.17 15.05
C VAL A 191 -4.87 -0.15 13.55
N LEU A 192 -5.82 0.36 12.77
CA LEU A 192 -5.65 0.59 11.33
C LEU A 192 -5.51 2.10 11.07
N ILE A 193 -4.46 2.50 10.36
CA ILE A 193 -4.13 3.91 10.12
C ILE A 193 -4.25 4.22 8.63
N ASP A 194 -5.24 5.03 8.25
CA ASP A 194 -5.43 5.50 6.87
C ASP A 194 -4.60 6.77 6.64
N THR A 195 -3.63 6.75 5.72
CA THR A 195 -2.87 7.95 5.36
C THR A 195 -3.42 8.63 4.12
N ALA A 196 -3.05 9.89 3.93
CA ALA A 196 -3.24 10.58 2.66
C ALA A 196 -2.57 9.81 1.50
N GLY A 197 -3.13 9.95 0.29
CA GLY A 197 -2.44 9.58 -0.96
C GLY A 197 -2.12 10.83 -1.77
N ARG A 198 -0.89 11.01 -2.22
CA ARG A 198 -0.48 12.05 -3.18
C ARG A 198 0.88 11.65 -3.72
N MET A 199 0.97 11.18 -4.96
CA MET A 199 2.26 10.71 -5.47
C MET A 199 2.63 11.26 -6.84
N GLN A 200 2.42 12.56 -7.00
CA GLN A 200 3.25 13.31 -7.94
C GLN A 200 3.90 14.43 -7.13
N THR A 201 5.20 14.26 -6.89
CA THR A 201 6.19 15.24 -6.40
C THR A 201 6.06 15.83 -4.99
N SER A 202 5.20 15.31 -4.11
CA SER A 202 5.14 15.83 -2.74
C SER A 202 6.12 15.11 -1.81
N GLU A 203 7.37 15.61 -1.69
CA GLU A 203 8.28 15.29 -0.56
C GLU A 203 7.52 15.35 0.78
N ASN A 204 6.57 16.28 0.88
CA ASN A 204 5.68 16.46 2.01
C ASN A 204 4.88 15.18 2.37
N LEU A 205 4.39 14.39 1.41
CA LEU A 205 3.68 13.14 1.74
C LEU A 205 4.64 12.12 2.38
N MET A 206 5.80 11.89 1.78
CA MET A 206 6.76 10.93 2.31
C MET A 206 7.24 11.36 3.71
N GLN A 207 7.51 12.65 3.90
CA GLN A 207 7.83 13.22 5.22
C GLN A 207 6.71 13.02 6.24
N GLN A 208 5.45 13.17 5.84
CA GLN A 208 4.30 12.90 6.72
C GLN A 208 4.21 11.43 7.12
N ILE A 209 4.40 10.51 6.16
CA ILE A 209 4.37 9.07 6.43
C ILE A 209 5.56 8.64 7.29
N GLU A 210 6.75 9.17 7.03
CA GLU A 210 7.93 8.98 7.89
C GLU A 210 7.68 9.50 9.30
N LYS A 211 7.05 10.67 9.43
CA LYS A 211 6.69 11.24 10.73
C LYS A 211 5.71 10.34 11.47
N ILE A 212 4.66 9.84 10.82
CA ILE A 212 3.75 8.85 11.42
C ILE A 212 4.55 7.64 11.88
N THR A 213 5.39 7.08 11.01
CA THR A 213 6.21 5.89 11.30
C THR A 213 7.10 6.11 12.53
N LYS A 214 7.76 7.27 12.65
CA LYS A 214 8.59 7.62 13.81
C LYS A 214 7.77 7.80 15.09
N VAL A 215 6.57 8.37 15.01
CA VAL A 215 5.73 8.70 16.17
C VAL A 215 5.01 7.47 16.73
N VAL A 216 4.47 6.60 15.87
CA VAL A 216 3.67 5.45 16.30
C VAL A 216 4.38 4.12 16.21
N ASN A 217 5.49 4.03 15.46
CA ASN A 217 6.26 2.80 15.22
C ASN A 217 5.35 1.62 14.81
N PRO A 218 4.71 1.68 13.62
CA PRO A 218 3.76 0.66 13.19
C PRO A 218 4.44 -0.71 13.07
N ASP A 219 3.71 -1.76 13.46
CA ASP A 219 4.19 -3.15 13.38
C ASP A 219 4.16 -3.69 11.95
N MET A 220 3.29 -3.10 11.11
CA MET A 220 3.17 -3.43 9.70
C MET A 220 2.82 -2.20 8.88
N LYS A 221 3.50 -2.04 7.75
CA LYS A 221 3.23 -1.03 6.73
C LYS A 221 2.79 -1.74 5.46
N ILE A 222 1.63 -1.37 4.94
CA ILE A 222 1.03 -1.99 3.76
C ILE A 222 0.96 -0.96 2.65
N PHE A 223 1.64 -1.23 1.54
CA PHE A 223 1.46 -0.48 0.30
C PHE A 223 0.18 -0.93 -0.41
N VAL A 224 -0.66 0.01 -0.81
CA VAL A 224 -1.87 -0.27 -1.59
C VAL A 224 -1.70 0.27 -3.01
N GLY A 225 -1.54 -0.66 -3.95
CA GLY A 225 -1.30 -0.38 -5.37
C GLY A 225 -2.50 -0.70 -6.26
N ASP A 226 -2.60 -0.04 -7.41
CA ASP A 226 -3.62 -0.30 -8.42
C ASP A 226 -3.06 -1.25 -9.50
N SER A 227 -3.63 -2.46 -9.61
CA SER A 227 -3.19 -3.41 -10.63
C SER A 227 -3.34 -2.89 -12.07
N LEU A 228 -4.33 -2.02 -12.33
CA LEU A 228 -4.60 -1.50 -13.67
C LEU A 228 -3.54 -0.51 -14.16
N ALA A 229 -2.85 0.15 -13.23
CA ALA A 229 -1.85 1.16 -13.54
C ALA A 229 -0.51 0.54 -14.00
N GLY A 230 -0.34 -0.78 -13.90
CA GLY A 230 0.82 -1.50 -14.45
C GLY A 230 2.14 -0.95 -13.93
N ASN A 231 3.03 -0.57 -14.86
CA ASN A 231 4.36 -0.04 -14.55
C ASN A 231 4.34 1.24 -13.69
N ASP A 232 3.29 2.05 -13.74
CA ASP A 232 3.18 3.22 -12.86
C ASP A 232 3.09 2.78 -11.40
N THR A 233 2.33 1.74 -11.09
CA THR A 233 2.25 1.19 -9.73
C THR A 233 3.56 0.52 -9.29
N VAL A 234 4.33 -0.06 -10.22
CA VAL A 234 5.67 -0.58 -9.91
C VAL A 234 6.62 0.55 -9.50
N ASN A 235 6.61 1.67 -10.24
CA ASN A 235 7.41 2.85 -9.91
C ASN A 235 6.98 3.47 -8.57
N GLN A 236 5.67 3.53 -8.31
CA GLN A 236 5.13 3.96 -7.02
C GLN A 236 5.63 3.07 -5.88
N ALA A 237 5.52 1.75 -6.02
CA ALA A 237 5.99 0.80 -5.02
C ALA A 237 7.48 0.98 -4.75
N ARG A 238 8.31 1.18 -5.78
CA ARG A 238 9.74 1.45 -5.64
C ARG A 238 10.01 2.71 -4.80
N GLU A 239 9.33 3.81 -5.12
CA GLU A 239 9.52 5.09 -4.44
C GLU A 239 9.07 5.02 -2.97
N PHE A 240 7.91 4.43 -2.69
CA PHE A 240 7.43 4.21 -1.32
C PHE A 240 8.35 3.28 -0.54
N HIS A 241 8.85 2.22 -1.16
CA HIS A 241 9.74 1.27 -0.50
C HIS A 241 11.10 1.91 -0.19
N ALA A 242 11.61 2.79 -1.06
CA ALA A 242 12.85 3.52 -0.81
C ALA A 242 12.78 4.39 0.46
N HIS A 243 11.64 5.06 0.69
CA HIS A 243 11.47 6.00 1.81
C HIS A 243 10.92 5.35 3.09
N VAL A 244 9.89 4.52 2.98
CA VAL A 244 9.09 4.07 4.12
C VAL A 244 9.38 2.61 4.50
N LYS A 245 10.01 1.85 3.60
CA LYS A 245 10.32 0.41 3.77
C LYS A 245 9.10 -0.36 4.25
N PHE A 246 8.05 -0.39 3.43
CA PHE A 246 6.83 -1.12 3.78
C PHE A 246 7.06 -2.63 3.77
N ASP A 247 6.20 -3.38 4.46
CA ASP A 247 6.43 -4.80 4.76
C ASP A 247 5.61 -5.73 3.85
N ALA A 248 4.51 -5.25 3.28
CA ALA A 248 3.69 -6.01 2.35
C ALA A 248 2.89 -5.11 1.40
N SER A 249 2.28 -5.72 0.38
CA SER A 249 1.42 -5.04 -0.58
C SER A 249 0.00 -5.62 -0.65
N ILE A 250 -0.97 -4.75 -0.88
CA ILE A 250 -2.32 -5.09 -1.35
C ILE A 250 -2.48 -4.53 -2.75
N LEU A 251 -2.91 -5.37 -3.67
CA LEU A 251 -3.22 -4.97 -5.04
C LEU A 251 -4.72 -4.82 -5.22
N THR A 252 -5.19 -3.71 -5.76
CA THR A 252 -6.62 -3.46 -5.98
C THR A 252 -6.98 -3.49 -7.46
N LYS A 253 -8.28 -3.59 -7.76
CA LYS A 253 -8.83 -3.65 -9.12
C LYS A 253 -8.27 -4.85 -9.91
N SER A 254 -7.88 -5.88 -9.19
CA SER A 254 -7.28 -7.07 -9.77
C SER A 254 -8.29 -7.82 -10.64
N ASP A 255 -9.59 -7.76 -10.32
CA ASP A 255 -10.66 -8.30 -11.17
C ASP A 255 -10.65 -7.76 -12.62
N ALA A 256 -10.19 -6.52 -12.81
CA ALA A 256 -10.11 -5.87 -14.12
C ALA A 256 -8.72 -5.95 -14.77
N ASP A 257 -7.68 -6.34 -14.03
CA ASP A 257 -6.32 -6.43 -14.57
C ASP A 257 -6.09 -7.74 -15.31
N ALA A 258 -6.27 -7.73 -16.64
CA ALA A 258 -6.07 -8.90 -17.48
C ALA A 258 -4.60 -9.28 -17.77
N ARG A 259 -3.63 -8.59 -17.14
CA ARG A 259 -2.20 -8.73 -17.44
C ARG A 259 -1.41 -9.34 -16.29
N GLY A 260 -1.64 -8.91 -15.06
CA GLY A 260 -1.06 -9.54 -13.87
C GLY A 260 0.42 -9.27 -13.61
N GLY A 261 1.11 -8.54 -14.51
CA GLY A 261 2.53 -8.22 -14.39
C GLY A 261 2.87 -7.31 -13.21
N ALA A 262 1.90 -6.54 -12.70
CA ALA A 262 2.09 -5.64 -11.57
C ALA A 262 2.49 -6.40 -10.28
N ALA A 263 1.86 -7.54 -10.00
CA ALA A 263 2.15 -8.32 -8.78
C ALA A 263 3.58 -8.84 -8.77
N LEU A 264 3.97 -9.49 -9.86
CA LEU A 264 5.33 -10.01 -10.06
C LEU A 264 6.36 -8.88 -9.96
N SER A 265 6.07 -7.74 -10.58
CA SER A 265 7.02 -6.63 -10.66
C SER A 265 7.21 -5.92 -9.32
N ILE A 266 6.15 -5.76 -8.54
CA ILE A 266 6.25 -5.19 -7.19
C ILE A 266 7.08 -6.11 -6.31
N VAL A 267 6.76 -7.41 -6.28
CA VAL A 267 7.49 -8.41 -5.48
C VAL A 267 8.99 -8.39 -5.79
N LYS A 268 9.37 -8.36 -7.07
CA LYS A 268 10.78 -8.29 -7.46
C LYS A 268 11.46 -6.99 -7.03
N VAL A 269 10.79 -5.84 -7.21
CA VAL A 269 11.38 -4.51 -6.99
C VAL A 269 11.47 -4.16 -5.51
N THR A 270 10.56 -4.66 -4.68
CA THR A 270 10.50 -4.32 -3.25
C THR A 270 10.96 -5.46 -2.35
N SER A 271 11.01 -6.70 -2.85
CA SER A 271 11.28 -7.90 -2.04
C SER A 271 10.31 -8.04 -0.87
N THR A 272 9.04 -7.64 -1.07
CA THR A 272 7.97 -7.72 -0.08
C THR A 272 6.79 -8.51 -0.64
N PRO A 273 6.09 -9.31 0.17
CA PRO A 273 5.00 -10.13 -0.32
C PRO A 273 3.76 -9.30 -0.68
N VAL A 274 3.01 -9.78 -1.68
CA VAL A 274 1.61 -9.39 -1.87
C VAL A 274 0.77 -10.29 -0.97
N ILE A 275 0.03 -9.71 -0.04
CA ILE A 275 -0.73 -10.47 0.98
C ILE A 275 -2.22 -10.59 0.64
N TYR A 276 -2.78 -9.61 -0.08
CA TYR A 276 -4.17 -9.62 -0.50
C TYR A 276 -4.36 -8.98 -1.88
N VAL A 277 -5.40 -9.42 -2.56
CA VAL A 277 -5.91 -8.84 -3.80
C VAL A 277 -7.36 -8.37 -3.63
N GLY A 278 -7.64 -7.16 -4.08
CA GLY A 278 -8.96 -6.55 -4.11
C GLY A 278 -9.62 -6.81 -5.47
N VAL A 279 -10.70 -7.59 -5.47
CA VAL A 279 -11.37 -8.11 -6.68
C VAL A 279 -12.79 -7.55 -6.87
N GLY A 280 -13.07 -6.38 -6.32
CA GLY A 280 -14.40 -5.78 -6.33
C GLY A 280 -14.54 -4.64 -5.33
N GLN A 281 -15.76 -4.19 -5.05
CA GLN A 281 -16.04 -3.05 -4.16
C GLN A 281 -16.55 -3.47 -2.77
N GLU A 282 -17.10 -4.68 -2.64
CA GLU A 282 -17.70 -5.15 -1.39
C GLU A 282 -16.62 -5.53 -0.36
N TYR A 283 -17.00 -5.55 0.93
CA TYR A 283 -16.05 -5.87 1.99
C TYR A 283 -15.45 -7.28 1.88
N THR A 284 -16.22 -8.21 1.30
CA THR A 284 -15.81 -9.60 1.04
C THR A 284 -14.90 -9.78 -0.17
N ASP A 285 -14.69 -8.70 -0.94
CA ASP A 285 -13.88 -8.71 -2.17
C ASP A 285 -12.41 -8.40 -1.90
N LEU A 286 -11.93 -8.76 -0.70
CA LEU A 286 -10.51 -8.87 -0.39
C LEU A 286 -10.19 -10.36 -0.25
N LYS A 287 -9.35 -10.88 -1.14
CA LYS A 287 -8.93 -12.28 -1.13
C LYS A 287 -7.45 -12.37 -0.76
N PRO A 288 -7.03 -13.39 0.01
CA PRO A 288 -5.62 -13.69 0.17
C PRO A 288 -4.96 -13.83 -1.20
N PHE A 289 -3.74 -13.31 -1.34
CA PHE A 289 -2.95 -13.62 -2.52
C PHE A 289 -2.45 -15.06 -2.42
N ASP A 290 -2.66 -15.83 -3.48
CA ASP A 290 -2.28 -17.23 -3.58
C ASP A 290 -1.32 -17.36 -4.76
N LYS A 291 -0.05 -17.67 -4.46
CA LYS A 291 1.01 -17.73 -5.48
C LYS A 291 0.79 -18.92 -6.42
N GLU A 292 0.30 -20.05 -5.91
CA GLU A 292 0.00 -21.23 -6.71
C GLU A 292 -1.15 -20.93 -7.68
N LEU A 293 -2.23 -20.30 -7.20
CA LEU A 293 -3.34 -19.87 -8.05
C LEU A 293 -2.89 -18.84 -9.08
N PHE A 294 -2.02 -17.91 -8.70
CA PHE A 294 -1.42 -16.95 -9.64
C PHE A 294 -0.65 -17.69 -10.74
N LEU A 295 0.27 -18.58 -10.37
CA LEU A 295 1.07 -19.38 -11.31
C LEU A 295 0.18 -20.26 -12.19
N GLU A 296 -0.83 -20.91 -11.65
CA GLU A 296 -1.77 -21.73 -12.41
C GLU A 296 -2.57 -20.88 -13.40
N THR A 297 -2.99 -19.67 -13.01
CA THR A 297 -3.73 -18.80 -13.92
C THR A 297 -2.84 -18.27 -15.05
N VAL A 298 -1.56 -18.01 -14.75
CA VAL A 298 -0.56 -17.56 -15.74
C VAL A 298 -0.11 -18.67 -16.67
N PHE A 299 0.15 -19.88 -16.16
CA PHE A 299 0.79 -20.96 -16.92
C PHE A 299 -0.16 -22.11 -17.27
N GLY A 300 -1.40 -22.10 -16.80
CA GLY A 300 -2.31 -23.25 -16.84
C GLY A 300 -1.95 -24.30 -15.78
N SER A 301 -2.57 -25.49 -15.90
CA SER A 301 -2.37 -26.60 -14.94
C SER A 301 -0.89 -26.84 -14.60
N LEU A 302 -0.64 -26.97 -13.30
CA LEU A 302 0.66 -27.23 -12.68
C LEU A 302 0.89 -28.72 -12.40
N ASP A 303 -0.03 -29.62 -12.81
CA ASP A 303 -0.08 -31.04 -12.42
C ASP A 303 1.17 -31.88 -12.75
N ASN A 304 2.14 -31.31 -13.47
CA ASN A 304 3.36 -31.98 -13.92
C ASN A 304 4.65 -31.19 -13.64
N VAL A 305 4.58 -30.16 -12.80
CA VAL A 305 5.71 -29.32 -12.40
C VAL A 305 6.11 -29.73 -10.97
N GLU A 306 7.33 -30.26 -10.79
CA GLU A 306 7.91 -30.37 -9.45
C GLU A 306 8.32 -28.95 -9.01
N ILE A 307 7.37 -28.18 -8.48
CA ILE A 307 7.69 -26.96 -7.73
C ILE A 307 8.38 -27.47 -6.47
N ALA A 308 9.69 -27.31 -6.39
CA ALA A 308 10.44 -27.61 -5.18
C ALA A 308 9.82 -26.78 -4.06
N LYS A 309 9.01 -27.41 -3.21
CA LYS A 309 8.56 -26.78 -1.97
C LYS A 309 9.83 -26.41 -1.22
N THR A 310 10.07 -25.12 -1.07
CA THR A 310 11.01 -24.62 -0.09
C THR A 310 10.55 -25.20 1.24
N GLU A 311 11.26 -26.21 1.73
CA GLU A 311 11.06 -26.71 3.08
C GLU A 311 11.17 -25.49 4.02
N PRO A 312 10.27 -25.34 4.99
CA PRO A 312 10.37 -24.24 5.95
C PRO A 312 11.78 -24.28 6.53
N THR A 313 12.50 -23.17 6.40
CA THR A 313 13.81 -23.00 7.01
C THR A 313 13.69 -23.46 8.45
N PRO A 314 14.46 -24.45 8.92
CA PRO A 314 14.35 -24.92 10.29
C PRO A 314 14.52 -23.70 11.21
N GLU A 315 13.52 -23.51 12.07
CA GLU A 315 13.54 -22.50 13.13
C GLU A 315 14.91 -22.60 13.82
N PRO A 316 15.69 -21.52 13.93
CA PRO A 316 16.99 -21.60 14.56
C PRO A 316 16.80 -22.20 15.95
N GLU A 317 17.52 -23.30 16.23
CA GLU A 317 17.50 -23.93 17.55
C GLU A 317 17.71 -22.83 18.61
N PRO A 318 16.93 -22.83 19.70
CA PRO A 318 17.06 -21.81 20.72
C PRO A 318 18.50 -21.81 21.21
N THR A 319 19.22 -20.72 20.93
CA THR A 319 20.55 -20.48 21.48
C THR A 319 20.42 -20.64 23.00
N PRO A 320 21.19 -21.51 23.65
CA PRO A 320 21.10 -21.66 25.10
C PRO A 320 21.30 -20.29 25.75
N GLU A 321 20.36 -19.90 26.60
CA GLU A 321 20.46 -18.66 27.38
C GLU A 321 21.85 -18.59 28.03
N PRO A 322 22.57 -17.46 27.92
CA PRO A 322 23.84 -17.32 28.60
C PRO A 322 23.60 -17.47 30.11
N THR A 323 24.27 -18.45 30.71
CA THR A 323 24.35 -18.60 32.17
C THR A 323 24.70 -17.24 32.76
N PRO A 324 23.92 -16.69 33.72
CA PRO A 324 24.23 -15.39 34.29
C PRO A 324 25.60 -15.43 34.95
N GLU A 325 26.54 -14.64 34.43
CA GLU A 325 27.81 -14.39 35.10
C GLU A 325 27.53 -13.75 36.47
N PRO A 326 28.25 -14.14 37.53
CA PRO A 326 28.06 -13.57 38.85
C PRO A 326 28.30 -12.07 38.79
N THR A 327 27.27 -11.31 39.17
CA THR A 327 27.33 -9.84 39.30
C THR A 327 28.42 -9.50 40.32
N PRO A 328 29.47 -8.73 39.96
CA PRO A 328 30.44 -8.26 40.93
C PRO A 328 29.75 -7.35 41.95
N GLU A 329 30.05 -7.55 43.24
CA GLU A 329 29.55 -6.70 44.32
C GLU A 329 29.90 -5.23 44.06
N PRO A 330 29.00 -4.28 44.38
CA PRO A 330 29.24 -2.87 44.14
C PRO A 330 30.39 -2.36 45.02
N THR A 331 31.48 -1.96 44.38
CA THR A 331 32.53 -1.14 45.01
C THR A 331 31.90 0.19 45.44
N PRO A 332 32.10 0.66 46.68
CA PRO A 332 31.54 1.96 47.10
C PRO A 332 32.14 3.09 46.26
N GLU A 333 31.27 3.88 45.62
CA GLU A 333 31.66 5.09 44.90
C GLU A 333 32.28 6.12 45.87
N PRO A 334 33.37 6.80 45.49
CA PRO A 334 33.90 7.91 46.29
C PRO A 334 32.91 9.07 46.31
N THR A 335 32.66 9.60 47.50
CA THR A 335 31.81 10.77 47.74
C THR A 335 32.36 11.98 46.97
N PRO A 336 31.58 12.67 46.13
CA PRO A 336 32.05 13.87 45.45
C PRO A 336 32.28 15.00 46.46
N GLU A 337 33.45 15.64 46.39
CA GLU A 337 33.72 16.91 47.08
C GLU A 337 32.77 18.00 46.58
N PRO A 338 32.36 18.95 47.44
CA PRO A 338 31.44 20.01 47.03
C PRO A 338 32.09 20.95 46.02
N GLU A 339 31.44 21.11 44.86
CA GLU A 339 31.79 22.13 43.87
C GLU A 339 31.61 23.54 44.45
N PRO A 340 32.53 24.49 44.14
CA PRO A 340 32.37 25.88 44.56
C PRO A 340 31.16 26.52 43.89
N THR A 341 30.31 27.14 44.70
CA THR A 341 29.16 27.94 44.25
C THR A 341 29.60 29.06 43.30
N PRO A 342 28.96 29.23 42.12
CA PRO A 342 29.26 30.34 41.24
C PRO A 342 28.81 31.67 41.85
N GLU A 343 29.67 32.69 41.77
CA GLU A 343 29.31 34.08 42.09
C GLU A 343 28.17 34.57 41.17
N PRO A 344 27.24 35.41 41.67
CA PRO A 344 26.15 35.93 40.86
C PRO A 344 26.68 36.85 39.76
N THR A 345 26.43 36.50 38.50
CA THR A 345 26.62 37.40 37.36
C THR A 345 25.68 38.61 37.49
N PRO A 346 26.15 39.83 37.22
CA PRO A 346 25.29 41.01 37.24
C PRO A 346 24.20 40.92 36.17
N GLU A 347 22.98 41.28 36.57
CA GLU A 347 21.81 41.42 35.70
C GLU A 347 22.12 42.37 34.53
N PRO A 348 21.81 42.01 33.28
CA PRO A 348 21.92 42.95 32.17
C PRO A 348 20.89 44.08 32.36
N GLU A 349 21.36 45.33 32.26
CA GLU A 349 20.47 46.51 32.25
C GLU A 349 19.42 46.39 31.13
N PRO A 350 18.18 46.85 31.37
CA PRO A 350 17.12 46.76 30.37
C PRO A 350 17.45 47.62 29.16
N THR A 351 17.59 46.97 27.99
CA THR A 351 17.61 47.64 26.69
C THR A 351 16.29 48.40 26.52
N PRO A 352 16.31 49.70 26.15
CA PRO A 352 15.07 50.43 25.90
C PRO A 352 14.30 49.78 24.74
N GLU A 353 13.01 49.53 24.97
CA GLU A 353 12.08 49.06 23.95
C GLU A 353 12.10 50.00 22.74
N PRO A 354 12.09 49.47 21.50
CA PRO A 354 11.91 50.31 20.32
C PRO A 354 10.54 50.98 20.36
N THR A 355 10.52 52.32 20.31
CA THR A 355 9.31 53.11 20.13
C THR A 355 8.56 52.62 18.88
N PRO A 356 7.26 52.29 18.96
CA PRO A 356 6.51 51.90 17.78
C PRO A 356 6.48 53.06 16.77
N GLU A 357 6.92 52.79 15.53
CA GLU A 357 6.67 53.70 14.41
C GLU A 357 5.15 53.86 14.22
N PRO A 358 4.66 55.08 13.91
CA PRO A 358 3.24 55.29 13.68
C PRO A 358 2.78 54.47 12.48
N THR A 359 1.81 53.59 12.73
CA THR A 359 1.10 52.85 11.67
C THR A 359 0.40 53.88 10.77
N PRO A 360 0.61 53.86 9.44
CA PRO A 360 -0.17 54.71 8.54
C PRO A 360 -1.65 54.35 8.68
N GLU A 361 -2.50 55.36 8.88
CA GLU A 361 -3.95 55.19 8.89
C GLU A 361 -4.39 54.54 7.56
N PRO A 362 -5.34 53.58 7.60
CA PRO A 362 -5.87 52.99 6.38
C PRO A 362 -6.61 54.06 5.58
N THR A 363 -6.14 54.31 4.36
CA THR A 363 -6.90 55.05 3.34
C THR A 363 -8.23 54.32 3.13
N PRO A 364 -9.39 54.98 3.22
CA PRO A 364 -10.66 54.32 2.95
C PRO A 364 -10.69 53.84 1.50
N GLU A 365 -10.95 52.54 1.31
CA GLU A 365 -11.26 51.97 0.00
C GLU A 365 -12.51 52.64 -0.57
N PRO A 366 -12.56 52.91 -1.89
CA PRO A 366 -13.76 53.47 -2.51
C PRO A 366 -14.91 52.47 -2.40
N THR A 367 -16.01 52.90 -1.78
CA THR A 367 -17.27 52.16 -1.73
C THR A 367 -17.72 51.83 -3.16
N PRO A 368 -17.98 50.56 -3.53
CA PRO A 368 -18.56 50.24 -4.82
C PRO A 368 -19.95 50.86 -4.93
N GLU A 369 -20.22 51.56 -6.04
CA GLU A 369 -21.55 52.07 -6.37
C GLU A 369 -22.57 50.92 -6.41
N PRO A 370 -23.81 51.14 -5.93
CA PRO A 370 -24.84 50.10 -5.95
C PRO A 370 -25.13 49.68 -7.38
N THR A 371 -25.00 48.38 -7.65
CA THR A 371 -25.43 47.77 -8.90
C THR A 371 -26.96 47.93 -9.03
N PRO A 372 -27.49 48.45 -10.15
CA PRO A 372 -28.93 48.57 -10.32
C PRO A 372 -29.60 47.18 -10.30
N GLU A 373 -30.68 47.05 -9.53
CA GLU A 373 -31.50 45.85 -9.47
C GLU A 373 -32.03 45.50 -10.88
N PRO A 374 -32.07 44.21 -11.26
CA PRO A 374 -32.64 43.80 -12.53
C PRO A 374 -34.16 44.06 -12.54
N THR A 375 -34.61 44.84 -13.52
CA THR A 375 -36.04 45.02 -13.84
C THR A 375 -36.69 43.66 -14.08
N PRO A 376 -37.80 43.31 -13.41
CA PRO A 376 -38.50 42.05 -13.68
C PRO A 376 -39.07 42.06 -15.12
N GLU A 377 -38.79 41.01 -15.88
CA GLU A 377 -39.42 40.78 -17.18
C GLU A 377 -40.95 40.62 -17.02
N PRO A 378 -41.76 41.11 -17.97
CA PRO A 378 -43.21 40.98 -17.90
C PRO A 378 -43.64 39.51 -18.05
N THR A 379 -44.42 39.03 -17.10
CA THR A 379 -45.09 37.73 -17.15
C THR A 379 -46.01 37.65 -18.39
N PRO A 380 -45.92 36.61 -19.23
CA PRO A 380 -46.86 36.44 -20.34
C PRO A 380 -48.29 36.18 -19.81
N GLU A 381 -49.27 36.88 -20.37
CA GLU A 381 -50.70 36.68 -20.06
C GLU A 381 -51.16 35.24 -20.37
N PRO A 382 -52.05 34.66 -19.55
CA PRO A 382 -52.57 33.32 -19.80
C PRO A 382 -53.45 33.31 -21.05
N THR A 383 -53.15 32.39 -21.97
CA THR A 383 -53.99 32.11 -23.15
C THR A 383 -55.32 31.49 -22.68
N PRO A 384 -56.49 32.00 -23.11
CA PRO A 384 -57.77 31.42 -22.71
C PRO A 384 -57.98 30.03 -23.33
N GLU A 385 -58.42 29.07 -22.52
CA GLU A 385 -58.84 27.73 -22.96
C GLU A 385 -60.07 27.82 -23.88
N PRO A 386 -60.19 26.95 -24.91
CA PRO A 386 -61.34 26.93 -25.79
C PRO A 386 -62.59 26.36 -25.08
N THR A 387 -63.67 27.14 -25.06
CA THR A 387 -65.01 26.73 -24.60
C THR A 387 -65.54 25.56 -25.44
N PRO A 388 -66.05 24.47 -24.84
CA PRO A 388 -66.72 23.41 -25.58
C PRO A 388 -68.12 23.84 -26.06
N GLU A 389 -68.42 23.62 -27.35
CA GLU A 389 -69.75 23.82 -27.93
C GLU A 389 -70.80 22.89 -27.29
N PRO A 390 -72.01 23.39 -26.99
CA PRO A 390 -73.09 22.55 -26.48
C PRO A 390 -73.75 21.75 -27.62
N THR A 391 -73.82 20.44 -27.41
CA THR A 391 -74.59 19.49 -28.19
C THR A 391 -76.07 19.87 -28.17
N GLN A 392 -76.68 20.07 -29.34
CA GLN A 392 -78.15 20.04 -29.48
C GLN A 392 -78.57 18.81 -30.28
N THR A 393 -79.28 17.95 -29.58
CA THR A 393 -80.15 16.88 -30.08
C THR A 393 -81.40 17.45 -30.71
N SER A 394 -81.71 17.06 -31.95
CA SER A 394 -83.04 16.61 -32.45
C SER A 394 -82.89 16.12 -33.89
#